data_AF-A0A957J763-F1
#
_entry.id   AF-A0A957J763-F1
#
_cell.length_a   1.000
_cell.length_b   1.000
_cell.length_c   1.000
_cell.angle_alpha   90.00
_cell.angle_beta   90.00
_cell.angle_gamma   90.00
#
_symmetry.space_group_name_H-M   'P 1'
#
loop_
_entity.id
_entity.type
_entity.pdbx_description
1 polymer ?
#
loop_
_entity_poly.entity_id
_entity_poly.type
_entity_poly.pdbx_seq_one_letter_code
_entity_poly.pdbx_strand_id
1 'polypeptide(L)' 'MYKTKSATEKAILVGTEFFGGMAMMSVEDSLAELARLSDTAGLEIVGAVIQRLDKPNSATYIGSGKVEEVKALVEEL' A
#
# COMPACT_ATOMS: atom_id res chain seq x y z
N MET A 1 8.41 31.89 -12.96
CA MET A 1 7.11 31.46 -12.42
C MET A 1 7.28 30.09 -11.80
N TYR A 2 7.18 29.96 -10.47
CA TYR A 2 7.23 28.66 -9.79
C TYR A 2 5.82 28.07 -9.77
N LYS A 3 5.69 26.83 -10.23
CA LYS A 3 4.41 26.11 -10.34
C LYS A 3 4.04 25.58 -8.95
N THR A 4 3.35 26.39 -8.14
CA THR A 4 3.06 26.09 -6.72
C THR A 4 1.79 25.28 -6.45
N LYS A 5 1.34 24.50 -7.43
CA LYS A 5 0.37 23.43 -7.19
C LYS A 5 0.90 22.17 -7.85
N SER A 6 1.66 21.38 -7.10
CA SER A 6 1.78 19.95 -7.40
C SER A 6 0.42 19.35 -7.08
N ALA A 7 -0.17 18.61 -8.01
CA ALA A 7 -1.36 17.83 -7.69
C ALA A 7 -1.03 16.89 -6.52
N THR A 8 -1.95 16.71 -5.59
CA THR A 8 -1.82 15.74 -4.50
C THR A 8 -1.54 14.37 -5.13
N GLU A 9 -0.46 13.72 -4.71
CA GLU A 9 -0.11 12.40 -5.24
C GLU A 9 -1.05 11.35 -4.63
N LYS A 10 -1.72 10.59 -5.49
CA LYS A 10 -2.56 9.46 -5.08
C LYS A 10 -1.69 8.24 -4.77
N ALA A 11 -2.04 7.50 -3.73
CA ALA A 11 -1.34 6.28 -3.35
C ALA A 11 -2.30 5.16 -2.91
N ILE A 12 -1.92 3.91 -3.21
CA ILE A 12 -2.58 2.71 -2.71
C ILE A 12 -1.65 2.07 -1.69
N LEU A 13 -2.17 1.77 -0.50
CA LEU A 13 -1.41 1.08 0.54
C LEU A 13 -1.40 -0.42 0.30
N VAL A 14 -0.26 -1.07 0.51
CA VAL A 14 -0.09 -2.52 0.33
C VAL A 14 0.45 -3.13 1.61
N GLY A 15 -0.37 -3.94 2.28
CA GLY A 15 -0.01 -4.70 3.47
C GLY A 15 0.29 -6.16 3.15
N THR A 16 1.31 -6.73 3.79
CA THR A 16 1.62 -8.15 3.70
C THR A 16 1.64 -8.78 5.08
N GLU A 17 0.99 -9.94 5.21
CA GLU A 17 1.01 -10.74 6.41
C GLU A 17 1.69 -12.09 6.12
N PHE A 18 2.71 -12.45 6.89
CA PHE A 18 3.48 -13.66 6.66
C PHE A 18 3.09 -14.79 7.62
N PHE A 19 2.86 -15.99 7.10
CA PHE A 19 2.57 -17.15 7.95
C PHE A 19 3.72 -17.44 8.91
N GLY A 20 3.40 -17.57 10.20
CA GLY A 20 4.39 -17.82 11.25
C GLY A 20 5.29 -16.63 11.60
N GLY A 21 5.07 -15.46 11.00
CA GLY A 21 5.76 -14.24 11.40
C GLY A 21 5.20 -13.68 12.70
N MET A 22 6.04 -13.44 13.70
CA MET A 22 5.67 -12.63 14.86
C MET A 22 5.78 -11.15 14.49
N ALA A 23 4.68 -10.55 14.03
CA ALA A 23 4.57 -9.10 13.90
C ALA A 23 4.23 -8.48 15.27
N MET A 24 4.79 -7.31 15.57
CA MET A 24 4.47 -6.58 16.80
C MET A 24 3.06 -5.98 16.81
N MET A 25 2.42 -5.93 15.64
CA MET A 25 1.08 -5.37 15.43
C MET A 25 0.41 -6.05 14.23
N SER A 26 -0.91 -5.95 14.14
CA SER A 26 -1.65 -6.49 12.99
C SER A 26 -1.29 -5.73 11.70
N VAL A 27 -1.54 -6.35 10.55
CA VAL A 27 -1.35 -5.69 9.25
C VAL A 27 -2.32 -4.52 9.09
N GLU A 28 -3.53 -4.63 9.64
CA GLU A 28 -4.54 -3.58 9.66
C GLU A 28 -4.09 -2.38 10.50
N ASP A 29 -3.56 -2.60 11.70
CA ASP A 29 -3.03 -1.52 12.53
C ASP A 29 -1.82 -0.84 11.87
N SER A 30 -0.95 -1.64 11.23
CA SER A 30 0.20 -1.12 10.48
C SER A 30 -0.25 -0.22 9.33
N LEU A 31 -1.26 -0.64 8.58
CA LEU A 31 -1.82 0.14 7.48
C LEU A 31 -2.54 1.40 7.96
N ALA A 32 -3.23 1.33 9.10
CA ALA A 32 -3.89 2.49 9.70
C ALA A 32 -2.87 3.55 10.14
N GLU A 33 -1.73 3.13 10.72
CA GLU A 33 -0.62 4.05 11.01
C GLU A 33 0.01 4.59 9.73
N LEU A 34 0.29 3.74 8.74
CA LEU A 34 0.85 4.17 7.46
C LEU A 34 -0.06 5.20 6.76
N ALA A 35 -1.38 5.04 6.81
CA ALA A 35 -2.33 6.00 6.27
C ALA A 35 -2.21 7.38 6.95
N ARG A 36 -2.06 7.42 8.29
CA ARG A 36 -1.82 8.68 9.03
C ARG A 36 -0.50 9.34 8.64
N LEU A 37 0.55 8.54 8.47
CA LEU A 37 1.86 9.02 8.01
C LEU A 37 1.77 9.58 6.59
N SER A 38 1.04 8.91 5.70
CA SER A 38 0.81 9.34 4.32
C SER A 38 0.00 10.64 4.23
N ASP A 39 -1.04 10.79 5.06
CA ASP A 39 -1.81 12.04 5.16
C ASP A 39 -0.90 13.22 5.59
N THR A 40 -0.04 12.99 6.60
CA THR A 40 0.95 13.98 7.03
C THR A 40 1.96 14.33 5.93
N ALA A 41 2.29 13.37 5.07
CA ALA A 41 3.16 13.56 3.91
C ALA A 41 2.48 14.24 2.71
N GLY A 42 1.16 14.52 2.79
CA GLY A 42 0.40 15.15 1.72
C GLY A 42 0.00 14.20 0.59
N LEU A 43 -0.09 12.89 0.87
CA LEU A 43 -0.58 11.89 -0.07
C LEU A 43 -2.09 11.69 0.07
N GLU A 44 -2.78 11.48 -1.05
CA GLU A 44 -4.18 11.05 -1.06
C GLU A 44 -4.23 9.52 -1.11
N ILE A 45 -4.60 8.89 0.01
CA ILE A 45 -4.79 7.44 0.02
C ILE A 45 -6.13 7.09 -0.62
N VAL A 46 -6.07 6.40 -1.75
CA VAL A 46 -7.23 6.06 -2.59
C VAL A 46 -7.62 4.59 -2.52
N GLY A 47 -6.88 3.78 -1.77
CA GLY A 47 -7.19 2.39 -1.54
C GLY A 47 -6.15 1.70 -0.67
N ALA A 48 -6.49 0.50 -0.19
CA ALA A 48 -5.57 -0.37 0.51
C ALA A 48 -5.85 -1.84 0.12
N VAL A 49 -4.79 -2.63 0.00
CA VAL A 49 -4.87 -4.07 -0.24
C VAL A 49 -4.00 -4.83 0.75
N ILE A 50 -4.45 -6.01 1.14
CA ILE A 50 -3.70 -6.92 2.02
C ILE A 50 -3.47 -8.25 1.29
N GLN A 51 -2.29 -8.82 1.45
CA GLN A 51 -2.01 -10.19 1.00
C GLN A 51 -1.33 -11.02 2.09
N ARG A 52 -1.89 -12.21 2.34
CA ARG A 52 -1.25 -13.26 3.14
C ARG A 52 -0.32 -14.10 2.28
N LEU A 53 0.91 -14.32 2.75
CA LEU A 53 1.98 -15.00 2.01
C LEU A 53 2.79 -15.90 2.95
N ASP A 54 3.36 -16.99 2.46
CA ASP A 54 4.34 -17.77 3.24
C ASP A 54 5.68 -17.03 3.33
N LYS A 55 6.06 -16.36 2.25
CA LYS A 55 7.28 -15.55 2.13
C LYS A 55 7.09 -14.49 1.03
N PRO A 56 7.87 -13.39 1.04
CA PRO A 56 7.81 -12.38 -0.02
C PRO A 56 8.12 -12.97 -1.40
N ASN A 57 7.42 -12.49 -2.43
CA ASN A 57 7.86 -12.73 -3.80
C ASN A 57 9.14 -11.93 -4.06
N SER A 58 10.19 -12.56 -4.57
CA SER A 58 11.49 -11.89 -4.77
C SER A 58 11.47 -10.77 -5.81
N ALA A 59 10.55 -10.81 -6.78
CA ALA A 59 10.46 -9.82 -7.84
C ALA A 59 9.51 -8.66 -7.49
N THR A 60 8.41 -8.95 -6.80
CA THR A 60 7.29 -8.00 -6.64
C THR A 60 6.89 -7.78 -5.19
N TYR A 61 7.52 -8.47 -4.23
CA TYR A 61 7.15 -8.54 -2.81
C TYR A 61 5.80 -9.24 -2.53
N ILE A 62 4.77 -8.86 -3.29
CA ILE A 62 3.43 -9.47 -3.36
C ILE A 62 3.33 -10.48 -4.51
N GLY A 63 2.35 -11.37 -4.49
CA GLY A 63 2.12 -12.33 -5.58
C GLY A 63 1.59 -11.66 -6.87
N SER A 64 1.85 -12.27 -8.03
CA SER A 64 1.47 -11.72 -9.34
C SER A 64 -0.03 -11.41 -9.47
N GLY A 65 -0.91 -12.26 -8.93
CA GLY A 65 -2.35 -11.97 -8.91
C GLY A 65 -2.70 -10.68 -8.16
N LYS A 66 -1.99 -10.39 -7.07
CA LYS A 66 -2.18 -9.14 -6.31
C LYS A 66 -1.59 -7.94 -7.06
N VAL A 67 -0.50 -8.12 -7.82
CA VAL A 67 0.02 -7.06 -8.71
C VAL A 67 -1.03 -6.66 -9.74
N GLU A 68 -1.70 -7.62 -10.38
CA GLU A 68 -2.76 -7.32 -11.36
C GLU A 68 -3.97 -6.66 -10.70
N GLU A 69 -4.34 -7.06 -9.47
CA GLU A 69 -5.38 -6.38 -8.69
C GLU A 69 -5.02 -4.91 -8.38
N VAL A 70 -3.77 -4.64 -7.98
CA VAL A 70 -3.31 -3.26 -7.75
C VAL A 70 -3.32 -2.45 -9.04
N LYS A 71 -2.91 -3.03 -10.17
CA LYS A 71 -3.00 -2.35 -11.47
C LYS A 71 -4.44 -2.00 -11.84
N ALA A 72 -5.37 -2.94 -11.65
CA ALA A 72 -6.79 -2.69 -11.92
C ALA A 72 -7.33 -1.56 -11.05
N LEU A 73 -6.98 -1.53 -9.75
CA LEU A 73 -7.34 -0.40 -8.88
C LEU A 73 -6.79 0.92 -9.41
N VAL A 74 -5.55 0.94 -9.92
CA VAL A 74 -4.96 2.16 -10.52
C VAL A 74 -5.71 2.60 -11.78
N GLU A 75 -6.17 1.67 -12.61
CA GLU A 75 -6.91 1.96 -13.84
C GLU A 75 -8.32 2.52 -13.57
N GLU A 76 -8.87 2.29 -12.37
CA GLU A 76 -10.21 2.78 -11.95
C GLU A 76 -10.19 4.17 -11.29
N LEU A 77 -9.03 4.80 -11.08
CA LEU A 77 -8.83 6.08 -10.36
C LEU A 77 -8.80 7.34 -11.23
#